data_AF-A0AAV5SUI4-F1
#
_entry.id   AF-A0AAV5SUI4-F1
#
_cell.length_a   1.000
_cell.length_b   1.000
_cell.length_c   1.000
_cell.angle_alpha   90.00
_cell.angle_beta   90.00
_cell.angle_gamma   90.00
#
_symmetry.space_group_name_H-M   'P 1'
#
loop_
_entity.id
_entity.type
_entity.pdbx_description
1 polymer ?
#
loop_
_entity_poly.entity_id
_entity_poly.type
_entity_poly.pdbx_seq_one_letter_code
_entity_poly.pdbx_strand_id
1 'polypeptide(L)'
;MRSIFLLLLLLSVIYPVGSAKRKQQGRFRIRRAPSSFTLAYLQRDAETESDEISSVPREQIRLPEGSRRRDFVVNDAKCLARCNKELTTGMDMVDAHTAFGSIDVPSVMSAKDLELFCSLDAAHSQCIDDCGYSVQFNLREYICRRKRQEMTEFIPCYRATAPFLTRYCRPRCGAYHALEHSTQGYGARCRQLLCDHTCTEYLLRRVCGAEEGRRASDFLLHFSRIQVDFWISDYARVQRVNAAEIYPSQCLRLHCDGFDLKNCPRIQSRTLARKHTN
;
A
#
# COMPACT_ATOMS: atom_id res chain seq x y z
N MET A 1 -52.42 -45.98 31.76
CA MET A 1 -51.30 -45.03 31.70
C MET A 1 -51.29 -44.29 30.36
N ARG A 2 -52.19 -43.31 30.14
CA ARG A 2 -52.29 -42.54 28.89
C ARG A 2 -52.71 -41.07 29.12
N SER A 3 -52.42 -40.50 30.29
CA SER A 3 -52.94 -39.18 30.68
C SER A 3 -51.91 -38.29 31.38
N ILE A 4 -50.63 -38.35 30.95
CA ILE A 4 -49.55 -37.46 31.44
C ILE A 4 -48.81 -36.78 30.27
N PHE A 5 -48.82 -37.36 29.07
CA PHE A 5 -48.14 -36.80 27.90
C PHE A 5 -48.84 -35.58 27.25
N LEU A 6 -50.10 -35.31 27.58
CA LEU A 6 -50.87 -34.18 27.03
C LEU A 6 -50.70 -32.87 27.81
N LEU A 7 -50.14 -32.92 29.03
CA LEU A 7 -49.93 -31.74 29.87
C LEU A 7 -48.58 -31.04 29.63
N LEU A 8 -47.63 -31.68 28.95
CA LEU A 8 -46.33 -31.10 28.59
C LEU A 8 -46.31 -30.42 27.21
N LEU A 9 -47.33 -30.63 26.38
CA LEU A 9 -47.46 -30.03 25.05
C LEU A 9 -48.23 -28.70 25.03
N LEU A 10 -48.82 -28.30 26.16
CA LEU A 10 -49.62 -27.06 26.27
C LEU A 10 -48.95 -25.94 27.09
N LEU A 11 -47.71 -26.14 27.56
CA LEU A 11 -46.96 -25.14 28.35
C LEU A 11 -45.87 -24.39 27.57
N SER A 12 -45.76 -24.58 26.25
CA SER A 12 -44.81 -23.85 25.39
C SER A 12 -45.44 -22.68 24.62
N VAL A 13 -46.72 -22.39 24.86
CA VAL A 13 -47.41 -21.20 24.34
C VAL A 13 -47.67 -20.29 25.55
N ILE A 14 -47.27 -19.02 25.45
CA ILE A 14 -47.36 -17.95 26.47
C ILE A 14 -46.08 -17.79 27.32
N TYR A 15 -45.03 -17.23 26.70
CA TYR A 15 -44.25 -16.11 27.27
C TYR A 15 -43.57 -15.35 26.13
N PRO A 16 -43.95 -14.09 25.86
CA PRO A 16 -43.19 -13.19 25.00
C PRO A 16 -42.15 -12.40 25.84
N VAL A 17 -41.28 -11.67 25.15
CA VAL A 17 -40.34 -10.64 25.67
C VAL A 17 -38.92 -11.15 25.99
N GLY A 18 -38.11 -11.19 24.93
CA GLY A 18 -36.65 -11.11 24.98
C GLY A 18 -36.18 -10.32 23.77
N SER A 19 -36.04 -9.01 23.92
CA SER A 19 -35.72 -8.04 22.87
C SER A 19 -34.34 -8.28 22.26
N ALA A 20 -34.29 -9.13 21.23
CA ALA A 20 -33.15 -9.18 20.32
C ALA A 20 -33.20 -7.91 19.45
N LYS A 21 -32.35 -6.93 19.78
CA LYS A 21 -32.07 -5.77 18.92
C LYS A 21 -31.51 -6.28 17.60
N ARG A 22 -32.41 -6.53 16.65
CA ARG A 22 -32.14 -6.72 15.23
C ARG A 22 -31.48 -5.42 14.76
N LYS A 23 -30.14 -5.38 14.72
CA LYS A 23 -29.40 -4.29 14.09
C LYS A 23 -29.96 -4.14 12.68
N GLN A 24 -30.59 -2.99 12.44
CA GLN A 24 -31.08 -2.61 11.12
C GLN A 24 -29.95 -2.83 10.11
N GLN A 25 -30.17 -3.77 9.19
CA GLN A 25 -29.44 -3.79 7.92
C GLN A 25 -29.76 -2.46 7.23
N GLY A 26 -28.88 -1.49 7.39
CA GLY A 26 -28.90 -0.28 6.58
C GLY A 26 -28.74 -0.69 5.13
N ARG A 27 -29.85 -0.70 4.38
CA ARG A 27 -29.82 -0.69 2.91
C ARG A 27 -28.90 0.46 2.51
N PHE A 28 -27.71 0.15 1.99
CA PHE A 28 -26.92 1.13 1.27
C PHE A 28 -27.80 1.63 0.13
N ARG A 29 -28.28 2.88 0.23
CA ARG A 29 -28.87 3.56 -0.91
C ARG A 29 -27.77 3.67 -1.96
N ILE A 30 -27.89 2.90 -3.03
CA ILE A 30 -27.10 3.05 -4.25
C ILE A 30 -27.44 4.44 -4.79
N ARG A 31 -26.66 5.45 -4.39
CA ARG A 31 -26.66 6.73 -5.11
C ARG A 31 -25.90 6.47 -6.40
N ARG A 32 -26.52 6.78 -7.53
CA ARG A 32 -25.93 6.70 -8.87
C ARG A 32 -24.51 7.27 -8.83
N ALA A 33 -23.59 6.63 -9.54
CA ALA A 33 -22.23 7.12 -9.73
C ALA A 33 -22.31 8.60 -10.13
N PRO A 34 -21.52 9.49 -9.50
CA PRO A 34 -21.56 10.89 -9.86
C PRO A 34 -21.06 11.07 -11.29
N SER A 35 -21.61 12.09 -11.95
CA SER A 35 -21.29 12.47 -13.32
C SER A 35 -19.77 12.62 -13.51
N SER A 36 -19.26 12.32 -14.71
CA SER A 36 -17.84 12.45 -15.08
C SER A 36 -17.26 13.82 -14.72
N PHE A 37 -18.09 14.87 -14.76
CA PHE A 37 -17.72 16.23 -14.38
C PHE A 37 -17.42 16.40 -12.87
N THR A 38 -18.08 15.62 -12.01
CA THR A 38 -17.82 15.65 -10.55
C THR A 38 -16.55 14.89 -10.21
N LEU A 39 -16.18 13.87 -11.00
CA LEU A 39 -14.90 13.16 -10.83
C LEU A 39 -13.71 14.05 -11.21
N ALA A 40 -13.83 14.84 -12.28
CA ALA A 40 -12.81 15.81 -12.68
C ALA A 40 -12.55 16.87 -11.59
N TYR A 41 -13.59 17.33 -10.89
CA TYR A 41 -13.42 18.28 -9.79
C TYR A 41 -12.69 17.66 -8.58
N LEU A 42 -13.07 16.43 -8.20
CA LEU A 42 -12.41 15.68 -7.11
C LEU A 42 -10.95 15.34 -7.42
N GLN A 43 -10.63 15.11 -8.70
CA GLN A 43 -9.27 14.87 -9.15
C GLN A 43 -8.43 16.15 -9.10
N ARG A 44 -8.99 17.28 -9.55
CA ARG A 44 -8.34 18.60 -9.48
C ARG A 44 -8.02 19.02 -8.04
N ASP A 45 -8.95 18.80 -7.11
CA ASP A 45 -8.73 19.13 -5.69
C ASP A 45 -7.61 18.26 -5.07
N ALA A 46 -7.47 17.01 -5.53
CA ALA A 46 -6.38 16.13 -5.11
C ALA A 46 -5.01 16.53 -5.71
N GLU A 47 -4.99 17.02 -6.95
CA GLU A 47 -3.78 17.52 -7.63
C GLU A 47 -3.29 18.85 -7.02
N THR A 48 -4.21 19.72 -6.61
CA THR A 48 -3.88 21.04 -6.02
C THR A 48 -3.21 20.88 -4.64
N GLU A 49 -3.61 19.90 -3.83
CA GLU A 49 -2.95 19.59 -2.55
C GLU A 49 -1.52 19.05 -2.72
N SER A 50 -1.23 18.32 -3.81
CA SER A 50 0.11 17.78 -4.08
C SER A 50 1.11 18.83 -4.58
N ASP A 51 0.64 19.84 -5.31
CA ASP A 51 1.49 20.91 -5.86
C ASP A 51 1.93 21.92 -4.79
N GLU A 52 1.11 22.18 -3.77
CA GLU A 52 1.47 23.09 -2.67
C GLU A 52 2.62 22.54 -1.78
N ILE A 53 2.80 21.22 -1.73
CA ILE A 53 3.79 20.54 -0.87
C ILE A 53 5.18 20.46 -1.53
N SER A 54 5.29 20.69 -2.85
CA SER A 54 6.55 20.49 -3.61
C SER A 54 7.48 21.72 -3.67
N SER A 55 7.18 22.80 -2.93
CA SER A 55 8.02 24.01 -2.92
C SER A 55 9.13 23.97 -1.84
N VAL A 56 10.14 23.11 -2.02
CA VAL A 56 11.37 23.15 -1.18
C VAL A 56 12.42 24.09 -1.81
N PRO A 57 12.96 25.09 -1.09
CA PRO A 57 14.01 25.99 -1.59
C PRO A 57 15.34 25.27 -1.85
N ARG A 58 15.96 25.58 -2.98
CA ARG A 58 17.18 24.96 -3.51
C ARG A 58 18.43 25.61 -2.92
N GLU A 59 18.94 25.10 -1.79
CA GLU A 59 20.17 25.60 -1.18
C GLU A 59 21.42 24.97 -1.85
N GLN A 60 22.34 25.83 -2.30
CA GLN A 60 23.53 25.50 -3.09
C GLN A 60 24.66 24.95 -2.21
N ILE A 61 25.07 23.70 -2.43
CA ILE A 61 26.30 23.15 -1.86
C ILE A 61 27.43 23.28 -2.90
N ARG A 62 28.41 24.16 -2.63
CA ARG A 62 29.67 24.25 -3.38
C ARG A 62 30.63 23.16 -2.89
N LEU A 63 31.23 22.40 -3.80
CA LEU A 63 32.31 21.44 -3.51
C LEU A 63 33.62 21.90 -4.19
N PRO A 64 34.79 21.78 -3.52
CA PRO A 64 36.07 22.26 -4.02
C PRO A 64 36.73 21.27 -5.01
N GLU A 65 37.52 21.84 -5.93
CA GLU A 65 38.23 21.16 -7.01
C GLU A 65 39.47 20.38 -6.51
N GLY A 66 39.69 19.20 -7.09
CA GLY A 66 41.03 18.63 -7.22
C GLY A 66 41.22 17.21 -6.67
N SER A 67 40.88 16.20 -7.48
CA SER A 67 41.68 14.96 -7.58
C SER A 67 41.22 14.14 -8.79
N ARG A 68 42.10 13.98 -9.78
CA ARG A 68 41.88 13.19 -11.00
C ARG A 68 42.18 11.71 -10.76
N ARG A 69 41.38 10.86 -11.43
CA ARG A 69 41.52 9.41 -11.69
C ARG A 69 41.10 8.43 -10.57
N ARG A 70 39.81 8.08 -10.62
CA ARG A 70 39.28 6.72 -10.80
C ARG A 70 37.93 6.85 -11.51
N ASP A 71 37.60 5.94 -12.42
CA ASP A 71 36.51 6.01 -13.40
C ASP A 71 35.28 6.77 -12.90
N PHE A 72 35.15 8.03 -13.33
CA PHE A 72 34.05 8.89 -12.94
C PHE A 72 32.84 8.48 -13.77
N VAL A 73 32.01 7.64 -13.16
CA VAL A 73 30.58 7.67 -13.40
C VAL A 73 30.13 9.09 -13.08
N VAL A 74 30.02 9.93 -14.12
CA VAL A 74 29.53 11.30 -13.96
C VAL A 74 28.06 11.16 -13.63
N ASN A 75 27.72 11.26 -12.35
CA ASN A 75 26.35 11.41 -11.88
C ASN A 75 25.79 12.71 -12.46
N ASP A 76 25.31 12.64 -13.70
CA ASP A 76 24.78 13.78 -14.42
C ASP A 76 23.35 14.02 -13.94
N ALA A 77 23.21 14.98 -13.03
CA ALA A 77 21.90 15.40 -12.54
C ALA A 77 20.96 15.84 -13.66
N LYS A 78 21.47 16.33 -14.80
CA LYS A 78 20.66 16.64 -15.98
C LYS A 78 20.19 15.36 -16.69
N CYS A 79 21.03 14.33 -16.74
CA CYS A 79 20.69 13.00 -17.25
C CYS A 79 19.57 12.36 -16.42
N LEU A 80 19.71 12.34 -15.09
CA LEU A 80 18.68 11.83 -14.19
C LEU A 80 17.36 12.61 -14.32
N ALA A 81 17.42 13.94 -14.41
CA ALA A 81 16.24 14.78 -14.63
C ALA A 81 15.55 14.47 -15.97
N ARG A 82 16.32 14.17 -17.03
CA ARG A 82 15.77 13.74 -18.33
C ARG A 82 15.09 12.37 -18.22
N CYS A 83 15.74 11.37 -17.62
CA CYS A 83 15.13 10.05 -17.43
C CYS A 83 13.83 10.15 -16.63
N ASN A 84 13.82 10.91 -15.53
CA ASN A 84 12.63 11.12 -14.73
C ASN A 84 11.52 11.82 -15.52
N LYS A 85 11.86 12.82 -16.33
CA LYS A 85 10.89 13.51 -17.19
C LYS A 85 10.29 12.56 -18.23
N GLU A 86 11.11 11.74 -18.89
CA GLU A 86 10.65 10.74 -19.86
C GLU A 86 9.72 9.71 -19.23
N LEU A 87 10.04 9.24 -18.01
CA LEU A 87 9.15 8.36 -17.26
C LEU A 87 7.83 9.07 -16.94
N THR A 88 7.86 10.29 -16.40
CA THR A 88 6.64 11.04 -16.07
C THR A 88 5.75 11.24 -17.29
N THR A 89 6.31 11.68 -18.42
CA THR A 89 5.55 11.83 -19.67
C THR A 89 5.04 10.50 -20.21
N GLY A 90 5.80 9.42 -20.06
CA GLY A 90 5.31 8.08 -20.43
C GLY A 90 4.16 7.62 -19.54
N MET A 91 4.24 7.91 -18.24
CA MET A 91 3.22 7.54 -17.25
C MET A 91 1.89 8.25 -17.48
N ASP A 92 1.87 9.43 -18.11
CA ASP A 92 0.64 10.11 -18.55
C ASP A 92 -0.17 9.29 -19.58
N MET A 93 0.47 8.32 -20.24
CA MET A 93 -0.16 7.41 -21.20
C MET A 93 -0.72 6.13 -20.54
N VAL A 94 -0.51 5.94 -19.24
CA VAL A 94 -0.95 4.76 -18.47
C VAL A 94 -2.20 5.13 -17.67
N ASP A 95 -3.32 4.46 -17.94
CA ASP A 95 -4.52 4.66 -17.13
C ASP A 95 -4.28 4.08 -15.71
N ALA A 96 -4.23 4.97 -14.72
CA ALA A 96 -4.02 4.63 -13.32
C ALA A 96 -5.02 5.33 -12.38
N HIS A 97 -5.18 4.79 -11.17
CA HIS A 97 -6.01 5.34 -10.10
C HIS A 97 -5.17 5.68 -8.87
N THR A 98 -5.52 6.70 -8.09
CA THR A 98 -4.80 7.02 -6.84
C THR A 98 -5.36 6.31 -5.61
N ALA A 99 -6.15 5.26 -5.81
CA ALA A 99 -7.04 4.71 -4.80
C ALA A 99 -6.38 3.86 -3.71
N PHE A 100 -5.18 3.31 -3.96
CA PHE A 100 -4.47 2.48 -2.98
C PHE A 100 -3.72 3.25 -1.89
N GLY A 101 -3.77 4.59 -1.95
CA GLY A 101 -3.31 5.43 -0.86
C GLY A 101 -1.83 5.29 -0.58
N SER A 102 -1.45 4.88 0.63
CA SER A 102 -0.04 4.65 0.99
C SER A 102 0.53 3.31 0.53
N ILE A 103 -0.27 2.46 -0.13
CA ILE A 103 0.19 1.19 -0.71
C ILE A 103 0.74 1.49 -2.11
N ASP A 104 2.06 1.52 -2.26
CA ASP A 104 2.74 1.93 -3.51
C ASP A 104 2.73 0.85 -4.62
N VAL A 105 1.65 0.09 -4.74
CA VAL A 105 1.45 -0.82 -5.88
C VAL A 105 1.07 0.00 -7.13
N PRO A 106 1.50 -0.39 -8.35
CA PRO A 106 1.04 0.17 -9.60
C PRO A 106 -0.48 0.08 -9.64
N SER A 107 -1.11 1.25 -9.67
CA SER A 107 -2.55 1.36 -9.54
C SER A 107 -3.23 1.41 -10.92
N VAL A 108 -2.84 0.51 -11.81
CA VAL A 108 -3.25 0.50 -13.22
C VAL A 108 -4.68 -0.01 -13.42
N MET A 109 -5.35 0.45 -14.48
CA MET A 109 -6.76 0.13 -14.76
C MET A 109 -6.94 -1.13 -15.62
N SER A 110 -5.93 -1.54 -16.39
CA SER A 110 -6.00 -2.72 -17.27
C SER A 110 -4.67 -3.48 -17.37
N ALA A 111 -4.73 -4.70 -17.90
CA ALA A 111 -3.55 -5.50 -18.19
C ALA A 111 -2.62 -4.84 -19.22
N LYS A 112 -3.18 -4.09 -20.19
CA LYS A 112 -2.41 -3.35 -21.19
C LYS A 112 -1.68 -2.18 -20.53
N ASP A 113 -2.33 -1.51 -19.59
CA ASP A 113 -1.71 -0.43 -18.81
C ASP A 113 -0.60 -0.99 -17.91
N LEU A 114 -0.77 -2.19 -17.34
CA LEU A 114 0.31 -2.86 -16.62
C LEU A 114 1.51 -3.16 -17.53
N GLU A 115 1.26 -3.60 -18.76
CA GLU A 115 2.32 -3.88 -19.73
C GLU A 115 3.08 -2.60 -20.11
N LEU A 116 2.36 -1.51 -20.39
CA LEU A 116 2.95 -0.21 -20.69
C LEU A 116 3.71 0.35 -19.48
N PHE A 117 3.13 0.29 -18.29
CA PHE A 117 3.80 0.66 -17.04
C PHE A 117 5.15 -0.07 -16.90
N CYS A 118 5.14 -1.38 -17.11
CA CYS A 118 6.33 -2.21 -16.97
C CYS A 118 7.38 -1.97 -18.07
N SER A 119 6.99 -1.56 -19.27
CA SER A 119 7.94 -1.23 -20.33
C SER A 119 8.59 0.14 -20.09
N LEU A 120 7.81 1.13 -19.64
CA LEU A 120 8.30 2.46 -19.28
C LEU A 120 9.27 2.40 -18.09
N ASP A 121 8.91 1.67 -17.04
CA ASP A 121 9.74 1.46 -15.86
C ASP A 121 11.04 0.70 -16.19
N ALA A 122 11.00 -0.25 -17.14
CA ALA A 122 12.19 -0.91 -17.64
C ALA A 122 13.11 0.02 -18.45
N ALA A 123 12.54 0.89 -19.29
CA ALA A 123 13.28 1.88 -20.05
C ALA A 123 13.91 2.94 -19.13
N HIS A 124 13.17 3.38 -18.10
CA HIS A 124 13.65 4.30 -17.09
C HIS A 124 14.80 3.73 -16.27
N SER A 125 14.69 2.46 -15.84
CA SER A 125 15.77 1.76 -15.15
C SER A 125 17.04 1.74 -15.99
N GLN A 126 16.93 1.41 -17.29
CA GLN A 126 18.06 1.41 -18.21
C GLN A 126 18.66 2.82 -18.37
N CYS A 127 17.82 3.84 -18.51
CA CYS A 127 18.26 5.23 -18.60
C CYS A 127 19.04 5.67 -17.36
N ILE A 128 18.56 5.31 -16.16
CA ILE A 128 19.23 5.61 -14.89
C ILE A 128 20.58 4.89 -14.79
N ASP A 129 20.64 3.61 -15.17
CA ASP A 129 21.87 2.83 -15.20
C ASP A 129 22.90 3.45 -16.17
N ASP A 130 22.44 3.90 -17.35
CA ASP A 130 23.28 4.60 -18.35
C ASP A 130 23.75 5.98 -17.84
N CYS A 131 22.95 6.65 -17.00
CA CYS A 131 23.35 7.88 -16.31
C CYS A 131 24.30 7.62 -15.12
N GLY A 132 24.59 6.36 -14.78
CA GLY A 132 25.52 6.02 -13.71
C GLY A 132 24.93 5.84 -12.31
N TYR A 133 23.62 5.90 -12.19
CA TYR A 133 22.92 5.69 -10.94
C TYR A 133 22.53 4.20 -10.82
N SER A 134 22.40 3.69 -9.59
CA SER A 134 21.87 2.33 -9.36
C SER A 134 20.52 2.41 -8.67
N VAL A 135 19.50 1.76 -9.24
CA VAL A 135 18.14 1.72 -8.66
C VAL A 135 18.12 0.75 -7.48
N GLN A 136 17.73 1.23 -6.29
CA GLN A 136 17.87 0.48 -5.03
C GLN A 136 16.67 -0.43 -4.72
N PHE A 137 15.41 0.01 -4.90
CA PHE A 137 14.23 -0.87 -4.87
C PHE A 137 13.48 -0.72 -6.18
N ASN A 138 13.33 -1.83 -6.90
CA ASN A 138 12.66 -1.76 -8.19
C ASN A 138 11.30 -2.45 -8.12
N LEU A 139 10.23 -1.64 -8.14
CA LEU A 139 8.85 -2.08 -8.40
C LEU A 139 8.79 -3.03 -9.60
N ARG A 140 9.67 -2.81 -10.59
CA ARG A 140 9.93 -3.71 -11.72
C ARG A 140 10.17 -5.14 -11.35
N GLU A 141 11.02 -5.39 -10.36
CA GLU A 141 11.47 -6.74 -10.09
C GLU A 141 10.35 -7.54 -9.45
N TYR A 142 9.62 -6.94 -8.52
CA TYR A 142 8.53 -7.63 -7.88
C TYR A 142 7.32 -7.77 -8.83
N ILE A 143 6.79 -6.67 -9.36
CA ILE A 143 5.53 -6.70 -10.12
C ILE A 143 5.79 -7.05 -11.57
N CYS A 144 6.64 -6.28 -12.24
CA CYS A 144 6.81 -6.43 -13.67
C CYS A 144 7.52 -7.73 -14.07
N ARG A 145 8.43 -8.26 -13.25
CA ARG A 145 9.16 -9.51 -13.55
C ARG A 145 8.56 -10.73 -12.88
N ARG A 146 8.21 -10.68 -11.58
CA ARG A 146 7.83 -11.87 -10.81
C ARG A 146 6.32 -12.05 -10.64
N LYS A 147 5.54 -10.96 -10.57
CA LYS A 147 4.14 -10.99 -10.15
C LYS A 147 3.14 -10.41 -11.16
N ARG A 148 3.55 -10.26 -12.43
CA ARG A 148 2.72 -9.61 -13.46
C ARG A 148 1.41 -10.35 -13.74
N GLN A 149 1.47 -11.69 -13.76
CA GLN A 149 0.28 -12.53 -13.98
C GLN A 149 -0.70 -12.40 -12.81
N GLU A 150 -0.22 -12.59 -11.58
CA GLU A 150 -1.04 -12.40 -10.36
C GLU A 150 -1.64 -10.99 -10.28
N MET A 151 -0.85 -9.95 -10.59
CA MET A 151 -1.36 -8.58 -10.64
C MET A 151 -2.48 -8.44 -11.68
N THR A 152 -2.28 -8.97 -12.89
CA THR A 152 -3.29 -8.97 -13.96
C THR A 152 -4.61 -9.62 -13.54
N GLU A 153 -4.55 -10.71 -12.77
CA GLU A 153 -5.74 -11.38 -12.24
C GLU A 153 -6.55 -10.46 -11.32
N PHE A 154 -5.89 -9.64 -10.49
CA PHE A 154 -6.57 -8.79 -9.51
C PHE A 154 -6.97 -7.40 -10.03
N ILE A 155 -6.41 -6.94 -11.16
CA ILE A 155 -6.74 -5.63 -11.76
C ILE A 155 -8.26 -5.39 -11.88
N PRO A 156 -9.10 -6.33 -12.37
CA PRO A 156 -10.55 -6.10 -12.45
C PRO A 156 -11.18 -5.78 -11.09
N CYS A 157 -10.74 -6.46 -10.04
CA CYS A 157 -11.19 -6.23 -8.67
C CYS A 157 -10.72 -4.87 -8.15
N TYR A 158 -9.45 -4.54 -8.37
CA TYR A 158 -8.85 -3.26 -7.99
C TYR A 158 -9.56 -2.08 -8.67
N ARG A 159 -9.73 -2.13 -9.99
CA ARG A 159 -10.47 -1.12 -10.78
C ARG A 159 -11.89 -0.92 -10.27
N ALA A 160 -12.61 -2.00 -9.98
CA ALA A 160 -13.98 -1.92 -9.47
C ALA A 160 -14.05 -1.29 -8.06
N THR A 161 -13.02 -1.52 -7.24
CA THR A 161 -12.97 -1.07 -5.85
C THR A 161 -12.40 0.34 -5.71
N ALA A 162 -11.58 0.80 -6.66
CA ALA A 162 -10.86 2.07 -6.62
C ALA A 162 -11.74 3.30 -6.28
N PRO A 163 -12.94 3.52 -6.89
CA PRO A 163 -13.78 4.66 -6.55
C PRO A 163 -14.26 4.66 -5.09
N PHE A 164 -14.35 3.49 -4.47
CA PHE A 164 -14.76 3.33 -3.07
C PHE A 164 -13.59 3.54 -2.11
N LEU A 165 -12.40 3.05 -2.45
CA LEU A 165 -11.19 3.23 -1.64
C LEU A 165 -10.88 4.71 -1.44
N THR A 166 -10.88 5.51 -2.53
CA THR A 166 -10.62 6.95 -2.45
C THR A 166 -11.63 7.67 -1.55
N ARG A 167 -12.90 7.27 -1.59
CA ARG A 167 -13.97 7.94 -0.82
C ARG A 167 -14.06 7.48 0.63
N TYR A 168 -13.70 6.23 0.91
CA TYR A 168 -13.93 5.61 2.21
C TYR A 168 -12.65 5.48 3.04
N CYS A 169 -11.54 5.09 2.42
CA CYS A 169 -10.29 4.83 3.13
C CYS A 169 -9.49 6.11 3.35
N ARG A 170 -9.33 6.99 2.33
CA ARG A 170 -8.55 8.23 2.48
C ARG A 170 -9.03 9.12 3.64
N PRO A 171 -10.33 9.43 3.80
CA PRO A 171 -10.78 10.24 4.95
C PRO A 171 -10.61 9.54 6.30
N ARG A 172 -10.56 8.20 6.31
CA ARG A 172 -10.47 7.40 7.53
C ARG A 172 -9.03 7.20 8.01
N CYS A 173 -8.10 7.02 7.07
CA CYS A 173 -6.70 6.75 7.34
C CYS A 173 -5.82 8.02 7.31
N GLY A 174 -6.38 9.14 6.88
CA GLY A 174 -5.73 10.45 6.89
C GLY A 174 -5.05 10.78 5.56
N ALA A 175 -4.48 11.98 5.49
CA ALA A 175 -3.77 12.45 4.30
C ALA A 175 -2.46 11.66 4.09
N TYR A 176 -2.13 11.41 2.82
CA TYR A 176 -0.88 10.77 2.45
C TYR A 176 0.22 11.83 2.35
N HIS A 177 1.22 11.73 3.22
CA HIS A 177 2.40 12.60 3.18
C HIS A 177 3.54 11.93 2.41
N ALA A 178 4.58 12.68 2.06
CA ALA A 178 5.80 12.09 1.50
C ALA A 178 6.47 11.14 2.51
N LEU A 179 7.19 10.14 2.02
CA LEU A 179 7.94 9.23 2.89
C LEU A 179 9.16 9.95 3.47
N GLU A 180 9.19 10.10 4.79
CA GLU A 180 10.39 10.59 5.49
C GLU A 180 11.36 9.44 5.75
N HIS A 181 12.60 9.56 5.26
CA HIS A 181 13.66 8.57 5.43
C HIS A 181 14.30 8.64 6.83
N SER A 182 13.50 8.34 7.86
CA SER A 182 13.89 8.26 9.26
C SER A 182 13.13 7.12 9.96
N THR A 183 13.61 6.67 11.12
CA THR A 183 12.91 5.62 11.90
C THR A 183 11.49 6.05 12.29
N GLN A 184 11.31 7.32 12.66
CA GLN A 184 10.01 7.91 12.96
C GLN A 184 9.12 7.99 11.73
N GLY A 185 9.68 8.41 10.58
CA GLY A 185 9.00 8.50 9.30
C GLY A 185 8.47 7.15 8.81
N TYR A 186 9.33 6.12 8.82
CA TYR A 186 8.91 4.74 8.52
C TYR A 186 7.84 4.24 9.50
N GLY A 187 7.99 4.54 10.79
CA GLY A 187 6.99 4.21 11.80
C GLY A 187 5.62 4.87 11.52
N ALA A 188 5.61 6.12 11.07
CA ALA A 188 4.39 6.83 10.67
C ALA A 188 3.78 6.22 9.41
N ARG A 189 4.57 5.96 8.37
CA ARG A 189 4.12 5.29 7.15
C ARG A 189 3.50 3.92 7.44
N CYS A 190 4.13 3.11 8.28
CA CYS A 190 3.60 1.80 8.63
C CYS A 190 2.27 1.88 9.39
N ARG A 191 2.04 2.91 10.22
CA ARG A 191 0.71 3.13 10.83
C ARG A 191 -0.36 3.41 9.78
N GLN A 192 -0.01 4.20 8.76
CA GLN A 192 -0.91 4.50 7.66
C GLN A 192 -1.21 3.25 6.83
N LEU A 193 -0.17 2.50 6.46
CA LEU A 193 -0.29 1.22 5.75
C LEU A 193 -1.20 0.23 6.49
N LEU A 194 -1.07 0.11 7.83
CA LEU A 194 -1.96 -0.76 8.62
C LEU A 194 -3.44 -0.37 8.50
N CYS A 195 -3.73 0.93 8.52
CA CYS A 195 -5.09 1.42 8.34
C CYS A 195 -5.59 1.16 6.92
N ASP A 196 -4.77 1.49 5.92
CA ASP A 196 -5.11 1.33 4.51
C ASP A 196 -5.34 -0.13 4.14
N HIS A 197 -4.50 -1.07 4.61
CA HIS A 197 -4.70 -2.51 4.40
C HIS A 197 -6.00 -3.00 5.03
N THR A 198 -6.29 -2.60 6.27
CA THR A 198 -7.53 -2.99 6.95
C THR A 198 -8.77 -2.49 6.19
N CYS A 199 -8.71 -1.24 5.72
CA CYS A 199 -9.80 -0.62 4.99
C CYS A 199 -9.98 -1.21 3.58
N THR A 200 -8.85 -1.45 2.91
CA THR A 200 -8.78 -2.01 1.56
C THR A 200 -9.28 -3.44 1.54
N GLU A 201 -8.84 -4.29 2.48
CA GLU A 201 -9.34 -5.67 2.61
C GLU A 201 -10.87 -5.70 2.74
N TYR A 202 -11.42 -4.85 3.62
CA TYR A 202 -12.86 -4.76 3.83
C TYR A 202 -13.62 -4.41 2.55
N LEU A 203 -13.11 -3.46 1.76
CA LEU A 203 -13.76 -3.06 0.51
C LEU A 203 -13.58 -4.09 -0.60
N LEU A 204 -12.38 -4.65 -0.76
CA LEU A 204 -12.12 -5.69 -1.76
C LEU A 204 -13.02 -6.90 -1.54
N ARG A 205 -13.13 -7.39 -0.30
CA ARG A 205 -14.01 -8.52 0.04
C ARG A 205 -15.49 -8.22 -0.22
N ARG A 206 -15.88 -6.96 -0.11
CA ARG A 206 -17.27 -6.53 -0.31
C ARG A 206 -17.63 -6.31 -1.79
N VAL A 207 -16.69 -5.84 -2.60
CA VAL A 207 -16.91 -5.54 -4.02
C VAL A 207 -16.65 -6.76 -4.90
N CYS A 208 -15.58 -7.51 -4.62
CA CYS A 208 -15.11 -8.60 -5.47
C CYS A 208 -15.53 -9.99 -4.97
N GLY A 209 -16.12 -10.08 -3.77
CA GLY A 209 -16.44 -11.32 -3.09
C GLY A 209 -15.41 -11.71 -2.04
N ALA A 210 -15.82 -12.55 -1.08
CA ALA A 210 -15.05 -12.79 0.13
C ALA A 210 -13.70 -13.48 -0.12
N GLU A 211 -13.66 -14.47 -1.01
CA GLU A 211 -12.43 -15.21 -1.37
C GLU A 211 -11.51 -14.37 -2.25
N GLU A 212 -12.03 -13.87 -3.39
CA GLU A 212 -11.23 -13.10 -4.35
C GLU A 212 -10.72 -11.80 -3.74
N GLY A 213 -11.56 -11.08 -3.00
CA GLY A 213 -11.13 -9.88 -2.29
C GLY A 213 -10.11 -10.14 -1.20
N ARG A 214 -10.11 -11.33 -0.56
CA ARG A 214 -9.06 -11.73 0.37
C ARG A 214 -7.76 -11.99 -0.37
N ARG A 215 -7.76 -12.80 -1.44
CA ARG A 215 -6.56 -13.07 -2.26
C ARG A 215 -5.93 -11.78 -2.78
N ALA A 216 -6.77 -10.89 -3.32
CA ALA A 216 -6.34 -9.58 -3.83
C ALA A 216 -5.75 -8.71 -2.71
N SER A 217 -6.29 -8.76 -1.49
CA SER A 217 -5.74 -8.04 -0.34
C SER A 217 -4.43 -8.65 0.18
N ASP A 218 -4.33 -9.98 0.21
CA ASP A 218 -3.13 -10.69 0.64
C ASP A 218 -1.94 -10.39 -0.29
N PHE A 219 -2.21 -10.25 -1.58
CA PHE A 219 -1.23 -9.80 -2.57
C PHE A 219 -0.67 -8.40 -2.23
N LEU A 220 -1.55 -7.44 -1.94
CA LEU A 220 -1.14 -6.08 -1.55
C LEU A 220 -0.33 -6.08 -0.25
N LEU A 221 -0.77 -6.87 0.75
CA LEU A 221 -0.08 -6.98 2.03
C LEU A 221 1.31 -7.60 1.86
N HIS A 222 1.44 -8.63 1.03
CA HIS A 222 2.73 -9.24 0.72
C HIS A 222 3.69 -8.24 0.05
N PHE A 223 3.19 -7.46 -0.90
CA PHE A 223 3.94 -6.38 -1.53
C PHE A 223 4.45 -5.37 -0.48
N SER A 224 3.56 -4.83 0.36
CA SER A 224 3.94 -3.85 1.39
C SER A 224 4.94 -4.40 2.40
N ARG A 225 4.87 -5.70 2.75
CA ARG A 225 5.84 -6.34 3.63
C ARG A 225 7.26 -6.31 3.04
N ILE A 226 7.39 -6.67 1.76
CA ILE A 226 8.67 -6.66 1.04
C ILE A 226 9.20 -5.23 0.93
N GLN A 227 8.33 -4.29 0.56
CA GLN A 227 8.68 -2.88 0.44
C GLN A 227 9.23 -2.30 1.76
N VAL A 228 8.53 -2.53 2.87
CA VAL A 228 8.94 -2.03 4.19
C VAL A 228 10.24 -2.68 4.65
N ASP A 229 10.41 -3.99 4.42
CA ASP A 229 11.67 -4.69 4.73
C ASP A 229 12.83 -4.08 3.94
N PHE A 230 12.60 -3.71 2.68
CA PHE A 230 13.60 -3.03 1.87
C PHE A 230 13.96 -1.65 2.43
N TRP A 231 12.97 -0.80 2.69
CA TRP A 231 13.19 0.56 3.22
C TRP A 231 14.03 0.56 4.49
N ILE A 232 13.71 -0.34 5.42
CA ILE A 232 14.40 -0.44 6.71
C ILE A 232 15.80 -1.02 6.52
N SER A 233 15.97 -2.03 5.66
CA SER A 233 17.27 -2.64 5.41
C SER A 233 18.24 -1.69 4.69
N ASP A 234 17.73 -0.93 3.73
CA ASP A 234 18.51 0.09 3.04
C ASP A 234 18.93 1.22 3.98
N TYR A 235 17.98 1.74 4.76
CA TYR A 235 18.28 2.78 5.75
C TYR A 235 19.27 2.28 6.82
N ALA A 236 19.11 1.05 7.31
CA ALA A 236 20.06 0.41 8.22
C ALA A 236 21.48 0.34 7.63
N ARG A 237 21.57 -0.03 6.36
CA ARG A 237 22.84 -0.11 5.61
C ARG A 237 23.50 1.27 5.48
N VAL A 238 22.73 2.30 5.12
CA VAL A 238 23.24 3.68 5.00
C VAL A 238 23.72 4.21 6.36
N GLN A 239 22.94 3.96 7.42
CA GLN A 239 23.26 4.40 8.78
C GLN A 239 24.28 3.49 9.49
N ARG A 240 24.69 2.37 8.87
CA ARG A 240 25.59 1.35 9.43
C ARG A 240 25.14 0.80 10.80
N VAL A 241 23.83 0.63 10.95
CA VAL A 241 23.20 0.08 12.16
C VAL A 241 22.55 -1.27 11.84
N ASN A 242 22.27 -2.06 12.87
CA ASN A 242 21.53 -3.29 12.68
C ASN A 242 20.06 -2.98 12.36
N ALA A 243 19.58 -3.46 11.20
CA ALA A 243 18.18 -3.28 10.78
C ALA A 243 17.20 -3.77 11.85
N ALA A 244 17.59 -4.75 12.67
CA ALA A 244 16.73 -5.28 13.71
C ALA A 244 16.45 -4.27 14.83
N GLU A 245 17.41 -3.41 15.16
CA GLU A 245 17.35 -2.45 16.26
C GLU A 245 16.50 -1.23 15.91
N ILE A 246 16.56 -0.81 14.65
CA ILE A 246 15.85 0.37 14.15
C ILE A 246 14.47 0.05 13.57
N TYR A 247 14.09 -1.22 13.51
CA TYR A 247 12.84 -1.67 12.92
C TYR A 247 11.64 -1.14 13.74
N PRO A 248 10.80 -0.24 13.20
CA PRO A 248 9.72 0.35 13.98
C PRO A 248 8.67 -0.71 14.37
N SER A 249 8.17 -0.65 15.60
CA SER A 249 7.16 -1.59 16.10
C SER A 249 5.88 -1.61 15.26
N GLN A 250 5.51 -0.46 14.69
CA GLN A 250 4.34 -0.35 13.80
C GLN A 250 4.57 -1.09 12.48
N CYS A 251 5.80 -1.05 11.94
CA CYS A 251 6.16 -1.83 10.77
C CYS A 251 6.18 -3.33 11.07
N LEU A 252 6.48 -3.72 12.32
CA LEU A 252 6.51 -5.12 12.71
C LEU A 252 5.12 -5.74 12.65
N ARG A 253 4.09 -4.96 13.01
CA ARG A 253 2.69 -5.38 12.95
C ARG A 253 2.25 -5.81 11.56
N LEU A 254 2.79 -5.22 10.49
CA LEU A 254 2.48 -5.62 9.11
C LEU A 254 2.82 -7.10 8.86
N HIS A 255 3.80 -7.65 9.57
CA HIS A 255 4.23 -9.05 9.48
C HIS A 255 3.49 -10.00 10.40
N CYS A 256 2.56 -9.49 11.20
CA CYS A 256 1.80 -10.28 12.17
C CYS A 256 0.36 -10.50 11.67
N ASP A 257 -0.21 -11.65 12.02
CA ASP A 257 -1.60 -11.96 11.69
C ASP A 257 -2.56 -10.98 12.37
N GLY A 258 -3.52 -10.47 11.59
CA GLY A 258 -4.48 -9.47 12.07
C GLY A 258 -3.84 -8.17 12.61
N PHE A 259 -2.58 -7.92 12.29
CA PHE A 259 -1.81 -6.77 12.78
C PHE A 259 -1.66 -6.70 14.32
N ASP A 260 -1.75 -7.85 15.00
CA ASP A 260 -1.55 -7.97 16.45
C ASP A 260 -0.14 -8.50 16.77
N LEU A 261 0.57 -7.81 17.67
CA LEU A 261 1.90 -8.21 18.11
C LEU A 261 1.91 -9.47 18.97
N LYS A 262 0.78 -9.82 19.61
CA LYS A 262 0.70 -10.96 20.56
C LYS A 262 1.05 -12.30 19.91
N ASN A 263 0.70 -12.48 18.63
CA ASN A 263 0.93 -13.72 17.88
C ASN A 263 1.97 -13.54 16.76
N CYS A 264 2.91 -12.60 16.92
CA CYS A 264 3.82 -12.25 15.84
C CYS A 264 5.05 -13.18 15.77
N PRO A 265 5.24 -13.95 14.67
CA PRO A 265 6.36 -14.90 14.55
C PRO A 265 7.73 -14.21 14.65
N ARG A 266 7.83 -12.99 14.13
CA ARG A 266 9.06 -12.20 14.07
C ARG A 266 9.49 -11.65 15.45
N ILE A 267 8.55 -11.52 16.40
CA ILE A 267 8.86 -11.22 17.81
C ILE A 267 9.30 -12.50 18.52
N GLN A 268 8.66 -13.63 18.24
CA GLN A 268 8.98 -14.91 18.86
C GLN A 268 10.42 -15.33 18.52
N SER A 269 10.87 -15.16 17.27
CA SER A 269 12.25 -15.44 16.86
C SER A 269 13.29 -14.51 17.51
N ARG A 270 12.99 -13.21 17.69
CA ARG A 270 13.87 -12.27 18.43
C ARG A 270 13.94 -12.58 19.93
N THR A 271 12.82 -12.98 20.52
CA THR A 271 12.74 -13.31 21.96
C THR A 271 13.48 -14.61 22.27
N LEU A 272 13.41 -15.59 21.36
CA LEU A 272 14.19 -16.83 21.45
C LEU A 272 15.69 -16.57 21.25
N ALA A 273 16.08 -15.73 20.28
CA ALA A 273 17.49 -15.36 20.08
C ALA A 273 18.11 -14.66 21.31
N ARG A 274 17.36 -13.74 21.95
CA ARG A 274 17.80 -13.08 23.19
C ARG A 274 17.92 -14.02 24.40
N LYS A 275 17.13 -15.10 24.45
CA LYS A 275 17.22 -16.12 25.51
C LYS A 275 18.44 -17.04 25.37
N HIS A 276 19.03 -17.14 24.18
CA HIS A 276 20.23 -17.94 23.93
C HIS A 276 21.55 -17.17 24.04
N THR A 277 21.48 -15.86 24.28
CA THR A 277 22.65 -14.98 24.46
C THR A 277 22.83 -14.48 25.90
N ASN A 278 21.99 -14.92 26.83
CA ASN A 278 22.17 -14.74 28.28
C ASN A 278 22.43 -16.11 28.94
#